data_AF-A0A249VZ01-F1
#
_entry.id   AF-A0A249VZ01-F1
#
_cell.length_a   1.000
_cell.length_b   1.000
_cell.length_c   1.000
_cell.angle_alpha   90.00
_cell.angle_beta   90.00
_cell.angle_gamma   90.00
#
_symmetry.space_group_name_H-M   'P 1'
#
loop_
_entity.id
_entity.type
_entity.pdbx_description
1 polymer ?
#
loop_
_entity_poly.entity_id
_entity_poly.type
_entity_poly.pdbx_seq_one_letter_code
_entity_poly.pdbx_strand_id
1 'polypeptide(L)'
;MTRFLKLITIYLFLINNKRCSTYMNSDSSLHTQWLTHFPADMQHHMATVYLETMTEDLEVLKAHLHEPKHSLQTVHKIKGGLAQIGLECVHQSALLTEQLGRSDSPLYQTALEKLITDLELSIDDVHHWVTQHT
;
A
#
# COMPACT_ATOMS: atom_id res chain seq x y z
N MET A 1 19.94 7.16 4.87
CA MET A 1 20.44 6.69 3.55
C MET A 1 20.03 5.26 3.18
N THR A 2 19.33 4.51 4.04
CA THR A 2 18.96 3.08 3.84
C THR A 2 17.60 2.82 3.18
N ARG A 3 16.70 3.82 3.13
CA ARG A 3 15.32 3.68 2.62
C ARG A 3 15.22 3.60 1.09
N PHE A 4 16.13 4.26 0.37
CA PHE A 4 16.20 4.20 -1.10
C PHE A 4 16.61 2.80 -1.58
N LEU A 5 17.46 2.11 -0.81
CA LEU A 5 17.87 0.73 -1.13
C LEU A 5 16.72 -0.27 -0.97
N LYS A 6 15.87 -0.16 0.07
CA LYS A 6 14.70 -1.04 0.23
C LYS A 6 13.72 -0.93 -0.95
N LEU A 7 13.43 0.30 -1.39
CA LEU A 7 12.57 0.56 -2.55
C LEU A 7 13.21 0.09 -3.87
N ILE A 8 14.53 0.23 -4.04
CA ILE A 8 15.27 -0.29 -5.19
C ILE A 8 15.22 -1.82 -5.24
N THR A 9 15.30 -2.52 -4.10
CA THR A 9 15.22 -3.98 -4.07
C THR A 9 13.83 -4.46 -4.54
N ILE A 10 12.75 -3.81 -4.08
CA ILE A 10 11.39 -4.11 -4.56
C ILE A 10 11.25 -3.76 -6.05
N TYR A 11 11.84 -2.65 -6.50
CA TYR A 11 11.82 -2.21 -7.90
C TYR A 11 12.55 -3.19 -8.85
N LEU A 12 13.75 -3.64 -8.48
CA LEU A 12 14.51 -4.64 -9.24
C LEU A 12 13.84 -6.01 -9.24
N PHE A 13 13.13 -6.36 -8.16
CA PHE A 13 12.41 -7.62 -8.07
C PHE A 13 11.20 -7.68 -9.00
N LEU A 14 10.41 -6.61 -9.06
CA LEU A 14 9.19 -6.55 -9.88
C LEU A 14 9.48 -6.48 -11.39
N ILE A 15 10.64 -5.94 -11.80
CA ILE A 15 11.07 -5.99 -13.20
C ILE A 15 11.33 -7.44 -13.64
N ASN A 16 11.80 -8.31 -12.73
CA ASN A 16 12.11 -9.71 -13.04
C ASN A 16 10.89 -10.65 -12.97
N ASN A 17 9.82 -10.25 -12.26
CA ASN A 17 8.66 -11.11 -12.00
C ASN A 17 7.42 -10.79 -12.84
N LYS A 18 7.60 -10.36 -14.09
CA LYS A 18 6.50 -10.29 -15.08
C LYS A 18 6.14 -11.67 -15.66
N ARG A 19 5.96 -12.68 -14.81
CA ARG A 19 5.29 -13.95 -15.19
C ARG A 19 4.03 -14.13 -14.36
N CYS A 20 2.93 -13.76 -15.01
CA CYS A 20 1.56 -14.07 -14.65
C CYS A 20 1.42 -15.52 -14.17
N SER A 21 0.81 -15.73 -13.00
CA SER A 21 0.28 -17.03 -12.62
C SER A 21 -0.98 -16.85 -11.79
N THR A 22 -2.09 -17.25 -12.41
CA THR A 22 -3.42 -17.42 -11.82
C THR A 22 -3.40 -18.53 -10.78
N TYR A 23 -3.64 -18.20 -9.51
CA TYR A 23 -4.07 -19.19 -8.52
C TYR A 23 -5.22 -18.61 -7.69
N MET A 24 -6.40 -19.22 -7.84
CA MET A 24 -7.57 -18.94 -7.01
C MET A 24 -7.35 -19.53 -5.62
N ASN A 25 -7.50 -18.71 -4.57
CA ASN A 25 -7.69 -19.18 -3.21
C ASN A 25 -8.76 -18.32 -2.51
N SER A 26 -9.88 -18.95 -2.16
CA SER A 26 -11.18 -18.33 -1.89
C SER A 26 -11.38 -17.79 -0.46
N ASP A 27 -10.32 -17.60 0.32
CA ASP A 27 -10.38 -17.02 1.68
C ASP A 27 -9.39 -15.85 1.87
N SER A 28 -8.73 -15.39 0.80
CA SER A 28 -7.80 -14.27 0.91
C SER A 28 -8.55 -12.94 0.93
N SER A 29 -8.39 -12.17 2.02
CA SER A 29 -8.83 -10.77 2.08
C SER A 29 -8.37 -10.04 0.82
N LEU A 30 -9.20 -9.13 0.33
CA LEU A 30 -8.87 -8.27 -0.80
C LEU A 30 -7.56 -7.50 -0.56
N HIS A 31 -7.19 -7.29 0.71
CA HIS A 31 -5.95 -6.66 1.13
C HIS A 31 -4.71 -7.57 1.11
N THR A 32 -4.85 -8.89 0.95
CA THR A 32 -3.72 -9.84 0.97
C THR A 32 -3.55 -10.60 -0.36
N GLN A 33 -4.53 -10.54 -1.27
CA GLN A 33 -4.47 -11.17 -2.59
C GLN A 33 -3.21 -10.83 -3.39
N TRP A 34 -2.71 -9.59 -3.28
CA TRP A 34 -1.50 -9.14 -3.97
C TRP A 34 -0.24 -9.93 -3.59
N LEU A 35 -0.21 -10.58 -2.42
CA LEU A 35 0.91 -11.44 -2.02
C LEU A 35 1.07 -12.64 -2.96
N THR A 36 -0.02 -13.12 -3.57
CA THR A 36 0.02 -14.24 -4.52
C THR A 36 0.78 -13.91 -5.82
N HIS A 37 1.04 -12.62 -6.10
CA HIS A 37 1.88 -12.18 -7.21
C HIS A 37 3.37 -12.54 -7.00
N PHE A 38 3.76 -12.91 -5.77
CA PHE A 38 5.13 -13.24 -5.41
C PHE A 38 5.28 -14.74 -5.13
N PRO A 39 6.43 -15.34 -5.50
CA PRO A 39 6.81 -16.67 -5.04
C PRO A 39 6.65 -16.88 -3.53
N ALA A 40 6.15 -18.05 -3.13
CA ALA A 40 5.73 -18.38 -1.76
C ALA A 40 6.81 -18.11 -0.72
N ASP A 41 8.07 -18.37 -1.05
CA ASP A 41 9.25 -18.16 -0.21
C ASP A 41 9.54 -16.68 0.09
N MET A 42 8.96 -15.74 -0.66
CA MET A 42 9.12 -14.30 -0.41
C MET A 42 7.84 -13.61 0.04
N GLN A 43 6.68 -14.26 0.00
CA GLN A 43 5.42 -13.63 0.39
C GLN A 43 5.49 -13.05 1.81
N HIS A 44 6.07 -13.81 2.74
CA HIS A 44 6.30 -13.31 4.10
C HIS A 44 7.22 -12.09 4.13
N HIS A 45 8.33 -12.10 3.37
CA HIS A 45 9.23 -10.94 3.29
C HIS A 45 8.51 -9.71 2.74
N MET A 46 7.73 -9.88 1.67
CA MET A 46 6.96 -8.79 1.06
C MET A 46 5.91 -8.23 2.02
N ALA A 47 5.19 -9.10 2.74
CA ALA A 47 4.23 -8.71 3.76
C ALA A 47 4.89 -7.90 4.89
N THR A 48 6.06 -8.34 5.39
CA THR A 48 6.80 -7.59 6.42
C THR A 48 7.24 -6.21 5.93
N VAL A 49 7.77 -6.11 4.71
CA VAL A 49 8.19 -4.81 4.13
C VAL A 49 6.99 -3.89 3.92
N TYR A 50 5.84 -4.44 3.50
CA TYR A 50 4.58 -3.70 3.41
C TYR A 50 4.17 -3.12 4.76
N LEU A 51 4.12 -3.95 5.81
CA LEU A 51 3.74 -3.52 7.15
C LEU A 51 4.66 -2.41 7.68
N GLU A 52 5.98 -2.58 7.55
CA GLU A 52 6.94 -1.54 7.95
C GLU A 52 6.68 -0.22 7.23
N THR A 53 6.51 -0.27 5.90
CA THR A 53 6.42 0.93 5.08
C THR A 53 5.08 1.64 5.23
N MET A 54 3.97 0.89 5.19
CA MET A 54 2.63 1.48 5.25
C MET A 54 2.26 1.94 6.65
N THR A 55 2.75 1.29 7.70
CA THR A 55 2.55 1.80 9.07
C THR A 55 3.25 3.15 9.24
N GLU A 56 4.50 3.30 8.78
CA GLU A 56 5.19 4.59 8.81
C GLU A 56 4.43 5.68 8.02
N ASP A 57 3.97 5.36 6.81
CA ASP A 57 3.26 6.31 5.95
C ASP A 57 1.87 6.67 6.52
N LEU A 58 1.18 5.73 7.15
CA LEU A 58 -0.09 5.95 7.83
C LEU A 58 0.05 6.94 8.99
N GLU A 59 1.08 6.79 9.82
CA GLU A 59 1.35 7.72 10.92
C GLU A 59 1.65 9.13 10.40
N VAL A 60 2.36 9.26 9.28
CA VAL A 60 2.58 10.56 8.64
C VAL A 60 1.27 11.17 8.14
N LEU A 61 0.37 10.38 7.54
CA LEU A 61 -0.94 10.87 7.11
C LEU A 61 -1.79 11.35 8.28
N LYS A 62 -1.82 10.60 9.39
CA LYS A 62 -2.56 10.98 10.60
C LYS A 62 -2.01 12.26 11.21
N ALA A 63 -0.69 12.40 11.30
CA ALA A 63 -0.04 13.59 11.86
C ALA A 63 -0.30 14.86 11.03
N HIS A 64 -0.45 14.74 9.72
CA HIS A 64 -0.63 15.86 8.79
C HIS A 64 -2.03 15.87 8.16
N LEU A 65 -3.03 15.30 8.84
CA LEU A 65 -4.40 15.14 8.32
C LEU A 65 -5.00 16.48 7.85
N HIS A 66 -4.70 17.56 8.56
CA HIS A 66 -5.20 18.91 8.28
C HIS A 66 -4.17 19.80 7.55
N GLU A 67 -3.10 19.22 7.02
CA GLU A 67 -2.04 19.92 6.28
C GLU A 67 -1.94 19.39 4.84
N PRO A 68 -2.82 19.84 3.91
CA PRO A 68 -2.99 19.24 2.59
C PRO A 68 -1.70 19.09 1.77
N LYS A 69 -0.75 20.03 1.90
CA LYS A 69 0.53 19.94 1.17
C LYS A 69 1.38 18.77 1.63
N HIS A 70 1.45 18.52 2.94
CA HIS A 70 2.24 17.44 3.51
C HIS A 70 1.56 16.09 3.28
N SER A 71 0.24 16.01 3.51
CA SER A 71 -0.51 14.78 3.28
C SER A 71 -0.55 14.40 1.80
N LEU A 72 -0.69 15.33 0.85
CA LEU A 72 -0.69 15.03 -0.59
C LEU A 72 0.61 14.39 -1.08
N GLN A 73 1.77 14.81 -0.56
CA GLN A 73 3.05 14.19 -0.90
C GLN A 73 3.10 12.73 -0.43
N THR A 74 2.63 12.46 0.78
CA THR A 74 2.54 11.10 1.33
C THR A 74 1.54 10.25 0.55
N VAL A 75 0.37 10.78 0.19
CA VAL A 75 -0.62 10.11 -0.66
C VAL A 75 -0.01 9.73 -2.02
N HIS A 76 0.76 10.62 -2.66
CA HIS A 76 1.46 10.33 -3.91
C HIS A 76 2.42 9.14 -3.78
N LYS A 77 3.20 9.11 -2.69
CA LYS A 77 4.13 8.02 -2.39
C LYS A 77 3.40 6.69 -2.18
N ILE A 78 2.37 6.68 -1.34
CA ILE A 78 1.53 5.50 -1.05
C ILE A 78 0.93 4.95 -2.34
N LYS A 79 0.30 5.81 -3.14
CA LYS A 79 -0.27 5.44 -4.44
C LYS A 79 0.75 4.71 -5.31
N GLY A 80 1.98 5.23 -5.42
CA GLY A 80 3.06 4.61 -6.18
C GLY A 80 3.48 3.24 -5.66
N GLY A 81 3.64 3.10 -4.33
CA GLY A 81 3.98 1.83 -3.69
C GLY A 81 2.90 0.76 -3.87
N LEU A 82 1.63 1.14 -3.73
CA LEU A 82 0.49 0.24 -3.90
C LEU A 82 0.34 -0.25 -5.35
N ALA A 83 0.52 0.66 -6.33
CA ALA A 83 0.55 0.30 -7.75
C ALA A 83 1.65 -0.71 -8.06
N GLN A 84 2.80 -0.56 -7.40
CA GLN A 84 3.98 -1.36 -7.62
C GLN A 84 3.77 -2.82 -7.12
N ILE A 85 3.10 -3.01 -5.99
CA ILE A 85 2.81 -4.36 -5.45
C ILE A 85 1.52 -4.99 -5.99
N GLY A 86 0.67 -4.20 -6.65
CA GLY A 86 -0.61 -4.65 -7.19
C GLY A 86 -1.75 -4.72 -6.17
N LEU A 87 -1.70 -3.90 -5.11
CA LEU A 87 -2.81 -3.76 -4.15
C LEU A 87 -3.83 -2.75 -4.67
N GLU A 88 -4.70 -3.22 -5.56
CA GLU A 88 -5.54 -2.36 -6.42
C GLU A 88 -6.60 -1.54 -5.64
N CYS A 89 -7.26 -2.13 -4.63
CA CYS A 89 -8.34 -1.44 -3.91
C CYS A 89 -7.86 -0.17 -3.19
N VAL A 90 -6.76 -0.27 -2.43
CA VAL A 90 -6.17 0.86 -1.73
C VAL A 90 -5.49 1.80 -2.73
N HIS A 91 -4.91 1.26 -3.82
CA HIS A 91 -4.35 2.08 -4.89
C HIS A 91 -5.39 3.03 -5.50
N GLN A 92 -6.58 2.52 -5.82
CA GLN A 92 -7.67 3.34 -6.37
C GLN A 92 -8.15 4.41 -5.39
N SER A 93 -8.23 4.08 -4.10
CA SER A 93 -8.52 5.04 -3.03
C SER A 93 -7.46 6.16 -3.00
N ALA A 94 -6.18 5.80 -3.01
CA ALA A 94 -5.07 6.76 -3.01
C ALA A 94 -5.02 7.63 -4.28
N LEU A 95 -5.32 7.04 -5.45
CA LEU A 95 -5.41 7.75 -6.72
C LEU A 95 -6.51 8.81 -6.70
N LEU A 96 -7.71 8.46 -6.24
CA LEU A 96 -8.83 9.40 -6.11
C LEU A 96 -8.49 10.53 -5.14
N THR A 97 -7.95 10.21 -3.97
CA THR A 97 -7.54 11.19 -2.96
C THR A 97 -6.49 12.15 -3.51
N GLU A 98 -5.51 11.65 -4.26
CA GLU A 98 -4.51 12.51 -4.90
C GLU A 98 -5.13 13.44 -5.94
N GLN A 99 -6.02 12.93 -6.80
CA GLN A 99 -6.69 13.74 -7.82
C GLN A 99 -7.49 14.88 -7.20
N LEU A 100 -8.26 14.59 -6.14
CA LEU A 100 -9.03 15.58 -5.40
C LEU A 100 -8.14 16.61 -4.71
N GLY A 101 -7.01 16.20 -4.15
CA GLY A 101 -6.05 17.10 -3.51
C GLY A 101 -5.35 18.02 -4.52
N ARG A 102 -5.04 17.52 -5.72
CA ARG A 102 -4.45 18.33 -6.80
C ARG A 102 -5.41 19.35 -7.41
N SER A 103 -6.72 19.10 -7.31
CA SER A 103 -7.75 20.01 -7.80
C SER A 103 -8.30 20.95 -6.72
N ASP A 104 -7.69 20.99 -5.53
CA ASP A 104 -8.19 21.74 -4.36
C ASP A 104 -9.68 21.46 -4.07
N SER A 105 -10.11 20.21 -4.27
CA SER A 105 -11.51 19.84 -4.11
C SER A 105 -11.93 19.88 -2.63
N PRO A 106 -13.13 20.39 -2.30
CA PRO A 106 -13.64 20.34 -0.93
C PRO A 106 -13.86 18.90 -0.44
N LEU A 107 -13.88 17.91 -1.34
CA LEU A 107 -14.01 16.49 -1.00
C LEU A 107 -12.69 15.83 -0.59
N TYR A 108 -11.56 16.54 -0.72
CA TYR A 108 -10.23 15.99 -0.43
C TYR A 108 -10.13 15.43 1.00
N GLN A 109 -10.61 16.19 1.99
CA GLN A 109 -10.53 15.79 3.40
C GLN A 109 -11.25 14.46 3.66
N THR A 110 -12.48 14.32 3.15
CA THR A 110 -13.26 13.08 3.28
C THR A 110 -12.60 11.91 2.56
N ALA A 111 -12.00 12.14 1.38
CA ALA A 111 -11.28 11.11 0.65
C ALA A 111 -9.99 10.68 1.38
N LEU A 112 -9.29 11.63 2.03
CA LEU A 112 -8.10 11.35 2.83
C LEU A 112 -8.44 10.53 4.08
N GLU A 113 -9.51 10.87 4.80
CA GLU A 113 -10.00 10.10 5.94
C GLU A 113 -10.38 8.67 5.54
N LYS A 114 -11.08 8.52 4.40
CA LYS A 114 -11.40 7.19 3.85
C LYS A 114 -10.13 6.39 3.52
N LEU A 115 -9.14 7.01 2.87
CA LEU A 115 -7.87 6.36 2.54
C LEU A 115 -7.13 5.89 3.81
N ILE A 116 -7.14 6.68 4.89
CA ILE A 116 -6.56 6.30 6.17
C ILE A 116 -7.25 5.05 6.72
N THR A 117 -8.59 5.00 6.71
CA THR A 117 -9.34 3.81 7.14
C THR A 117 -9.05 2.59 6.25
N ASP A 118 -9.00 2.77 4.93
CA ASP A 118 -8.67 1.67 4.00
C ASP A 118 -7.24 1.12 4.28
N LEU A 119 -6.28 1.99 4.58
CA LEU A 119 -4.91 1.61 4.94
C LEU A 119 -4.85 0.87 6.28
N GLU A 120 -5.57 1.34 7.30
CA GLU A 120 -5.66 0.67 8.60
C GLU A 120 -6.17 -0.77 8.45
N LEU A 121 -7.31 -0.94 7.76
CA LEU A 121 -7.88 -2.27 7.49
C LEU A 121 -6.91 -3.16 6.70
N SER A 122 -6.20 -2.59 5.72
CA SER A 122 -5.23 -3.35 4.94
C SER A 122 -4.00 -3.76 5.75
N ILE A 123 -3.50 -2.91 6.63
CA ILE A 123 -2.39 -3.22 7.54
C ILE A 123 -2.81 -4.34 8.50
N ASP A 124 -4.00 -4.23 9.10
CA ASP A 124 -4.52 -5.25 10.02
C ASP A 124 -4.68 -6.60 9.34
N ASP A 125 -5.23 -6.64 8.13
CA ASP A 125 -5.39 -7.87 7.34
C ASP A 125 -4.04 -8.52 6.99
N VAL A 126 -3.06 -7.72 6.56
CA VAL A 126 -1.71 -8.24 6.25
C VAL A 126 -1.00 -8.70 7.53
N HIS A 127 -1.16 -8.00 8.64
CA HIS A 127 -0.62 -8.40 9.94
C HIS A 127 -1.23 -9.73 10.41
N HIS A 128 -2.54 -9.90 10.25
CA HIS A 128 -3.23 -11.16 10.55
C HIS A 128 -2.72 -12.29 9.66
N TRP A 129 -2.58 -12.03 8.37
CA TRP A 129 -2.04 -12.99 7.42
C TRP A 129 -0.63 -13.46 7.80
N VAL A 130 0.27 -12.53 8.15
CA VAL A 130 1.64 -12.87 8.62
C VAL A 130 1.57 -13.78 9.85
N THR A 131 0.72 -13.43 10.83
CA THR A 131 0.58 -14.21 12.08
C THR A 131 0.07 -15.63 11.84
N GLN A 132 -0.78 -15.85 10.82
CA GLN A 132 -1.29 -17.18 10.46
C GLN A 132 -0.31 -18.02 9.63
N HIS A 133 0.66 -17.37 8.97
CA HIS A 133 1.62 -18.01 8.05
C HIS A 133 3.07 -17.93 8.57
N THR A 134 3.23 -17.73 9.89
CA THR A 134 4.49 -17.89 10.64
C THR A 134 4.50 -19.26 11.31
#